data_AF-A0A2K1YN21-F1
#
_entry.id   AF-A0A2K1YN21-F1
#
_cell.length_a   1.000
_cell.length_b   1.000
_cell.length_c   1.000
_cell.angle_alpha   90.00
_cell.angle_beta   90.00
_cell.angle_gamma   90.00
#
_symmetry.space_group_name_H-M   'P 1'
#
loop_
_entity.id
_entity.type
_entity.pdbx_description
1 polymer ?
#
loop_
_entity_poly.entity_id
_entity_poly.type
_entity_poly.pdbx_seq_one_letter_code
_entity_poly.pdbx_strand_id
1 'polypeptide(L)' 'DSKEKHRLFNAIENIPCRLVAFSCVEGVFFSESFCTIFWLKKRGLMPVLTFSNELISRDEGLHCDFACLLL' A
#
# COMPACT_ATOMS: atom_id res chain seq x y z
N ASP A 1 -14.07 3.21 -10.58
CA ASP A 1 -15.15 3.62 -9.67
C ASP A 1 -14.90 3.00 -8.28
N SER A 2 -14.86 3.79 -7.21
CA SER A 2 -14.52 3.29 -5.87
C SER A 2 -15.57 2.34 -5.28
N LYS A 3 -16.83 2.44 -5.71
CA LYS A 3 -17.90 1.52 -5.29
C LYS A 3 -17.74 0.15 -5.94
N GLU A 4 -17.23 0.11 -7.16
CA GLU A 4 -16.94 -1.15 -7.86
C GLU A 4 -15.80 -1.94 -7.21
N LYS A 5 -14.69 -1.29 -6.83
CA LYS A 5 -13.62 -1.93 -6.04
C LYS A 5 -14.15 -2.50 -4.71
N HIS A 6 -15.00 -1.76 -4.02
CA HIS A 6 -15.59 -2.21 -2.76
C HIS A 6 -16.50 -3.43 -2.96
N ARG A 7 -17.30 -3.45 -4.03
CA ARG A 7 -18.11 -4.61 -4.40
C ARG A 7 -17.26 -5.83 -4.73
N LEU A 8 -16.21 -5.65 -5.53
CA LEU A 8 -15.31 -6.73 -5.94
C LEU A 8 -14.56 -7.33 -4.74
N PHE A 9 -14.10 -6.51 -3.80
CA PHE A 9 -13.40 -6.98 -2.61
C PHE A 9 -14.32 -7.76 -1.65
N ASN A 10 -15.58 -7.34 -1.53
CA ASN A 10 -16.58 -8.02 -0.70
C ASN A 10 -17.20 -9.25 -1.38
N ALA A 11 -17.04 -9.39 -2.71
CA ALA A 11 -17.47 -10.58 -3.44
C ALA A 11 -16.51 -11.76 -3.28
N ILE A 12 -15.33 -11.56 -2.67
CA ILE A 12 -14.38 -12.63 -2.37
C ILE A 12 -14.83 -13.35 -1.10
N GLU A 13 -15.38 -14.56 -1.24
CA GLU A 13 -15.89 -15.33 -0.09
C GLU A 13 -14.77 -15.96 0.76
N ASN A 14 -13.60 -16.22 0.17
CA ASN A 14 -12.47 -16.87 0.85
C ASN A 14 -11.55 -15.85 1.53
N ILE A 15 -11.35 -16.01 2.85
CA ILE A 15 -10.42 -15.19 3.65
C ILE A 15 -8.99 -15.15 3.06
N PRO A 16 -8.39 -16.28 2.62
CA PRO A 16 -7.06 -16.24 2.00
C PRO A 16 -7.00 -15.36 0.74
N CYS A 17 -7.98 -15.47 -0.17
CA CYS A 17 -8.03 -14.59 -1.34
C CYS A 17 -8.17 -13.11 -0.97
N ARG A 18 -8.90 -12.79 0.11
CA ARG A 18 -8.99 -11.40 0.60
C ARG A 18 -7.65 -10.91 1.16
N LEU A 19 -6.90 -11.77 1.87
CA LEU A 19 -5.57 -11.44 2.37
C LEU A 19 -4.56 -11.24 1.23
N VAL A 20 -4.59 -12.08 0.19
CA VAL A 20 -3.78 -11.85 -1.03
C VAL A 20 -4.15 -10.52 -1.68
N ALA A 21 -5.44 -10.26 -1.88
CA ALA A 21 -5.89 -8.99 -2.47
C ALA A 21 -5.46 -7.78 -1.62
N PHE A 22 -5.52 -7.90 -0.29
CA PHE A 22 -5.08 -6.86 0.65
C PHE A 22 -3.56 -6.63 0.57
N SER A 23 -2.74 -7.69 0.59
CA SER A 23 -1.28 -7.59 0.44
C SER A 23 -0.87 -6.91 -0.88
N CYS A 24 -1.59 -7.16 -1.97
CA CYS A 24 -1.36 -6.51 -3.26
C CYS A 24 -1.68 -5.01 -3.21
N VAL A 25 -2.72 -4.60 -2.47
CA VAL A 25 -3.09 -3.17 -2.32
C VAL A 25 -2.03 -2.43 -1.51
N GLU A 26 -1.69 -2.90 -0.32
CA GLU A 26 -0.74 -2.25 0.59
C GLU A 26 0.70 -2.28 0.02
N GLY A 27 1.10 -3.41 -0.59
CA GLY A 27 2.47 -3.62 -1.07
C GLY A 27 2.75 -3.17 -2.51
N VAL A 28 1.83 -3.43 -3.45
CA VAL A 28 2.09 -3.18 -4.89
C VAL A 28 1.50 -1.86 -5.35
N PHE A 29 0.22 -1.59 -5.07
CA PHE A 29 -0.45 -0.40 -5.59
C PHE A 29 0.08 0.90 -4.99
N PHE A 30 0.45 0.93 -3.71
CA PHE A 30 1.01 2.15 -3.10
C PHE A 30 2.49 2.39 -3.43
N SER A 31 3.23 1.36 -3.85
CA SER A 31 4.67 1.45 -4.14
C SER A 31 5.03 2.50 -5.20
N GLU A 32 4.16 2.72 -6.20
CA GLU A 32 4.35 3.69 -7.28
C GLU A 32 4.35 5.14 -6.75
N SER A 33 3.41 5.44 -5.85
CA SER A 33 3.30 6.75 -5.20
C SER A 33 4.50 7.01 -4.30
N PHE A 34 4.92 6.01 -3.51
CA PHE A 34 6.08 6.11 -2.64
C PHE A 34 7.37 6.36 -3.41
N CYS A 35 7.59 5.64 -4.52
CA CYS A 35 8.75 5.81 -5.38
C CYS A 35 8.84 7.24 -5.94
N THR A 36 7.72 7.80 -6.40
CA THR A 36 7.66 9.16 -6.95
C THR A 36 7.98 10.23 -5.90
N ILE A 37 7.55 10.04 -4.65
CA ILE A 37 7.85 10.98 -3.56
C ILE A 37 9.31 10.81 -3.08
N PHE A 38 9.84 9.60 -3.06
CA PHE A 38 11.27 9.36 -2.81
C PHE A 38 12.16 10.01 -3.89
N TRP A 39 11.69 10.08 -5.13
CA TRP A 39 12.38 10.81 -6.18
C TRP A 39 12.46 12.31 -5.89
N LEU A 40 11.42 12.91 -5.32
CA LEU A 40 11.45 14.31 -4.83
C LEU A 40 12.46 14.48 -3.69
N LYS A 41 12.51 13.49 -2.77
CA LYS A 41 13.50 13.46 -1.67
C LYS A 41 14.93 13.51 -2.21
N LYS A 42 15.24 12.73 -3.24
CA LYS A 42 16.58 12.69 -3.86
C LYS A 42 17.00 14.05 -4.43
N ARG A 43 16.06 14.92 -4.79
CA ARG A 43 16.33 16.29 -5.24
C ARG A 43 16.31 17.35 -4.13
N GLY A 44 16.12 16.94 -2.88
CA GLY A 44 16.04 17.86 -1.74
C GLY A 44 14.76 18.71 -1.73
N LEU A 45 13.69 18.25 -2.38
CA LEU A 45 12.42 18.98 -2.47
C LEU A 45 11.41 18.47 -1.44
N MET A 46 10.59 19.38 -0.89
CA MET A 46 9.47 19.09 0.02
C MET A 46 9.84 18.15 1.21
N PRO A 47 10.78 18.56 2.10
CA PRO A 47 11.34 17.70 3.13
C PRO A 47 10.29 17.08 4.07
N VAL A 48 9.27 17.86 4.47
CA VAL A 48 8.18 17.37 5.33
C VAL A 48 7.35 16.30 4.64
N LEU A 49 6.99 16.50 3.37
CA LEU A 49 6.26 15.50 2.59
C LEU A 49 7.06 14.20 2.45
N THR A 50 8.37 14.33 2.15
CA THR A 50 9.23 13.16 1.97
C THR A 50 9.48 12.40 3.27
N PHE A 51 9.52 13.08 4.41
CA PHE A 51 9.59 12.45 5.73
C PHE A 51 8.29 11.72 6.08
N SER A 52 7.13 12.35 5.86
CA SER A 52 5.84 11.67 6.04
C SER A 52 5.71 10.45 5.14
N ASN A 53 6.20 10.52 3.90
CA ASN A 53 6.22 9.39 2.97
C ASN A 53 7.08 8.22 3.47
N GLU A 54 8.19 8.48 4.14
CA GLU A 54 9.00 7.41 4.76
C GLU A 54 8.27 6.70 5.88
N LEU A 55 7.55 7.45 6.71
CA LEU A 55 6.77 6.85 7.80
C LEU A 55 5.61 6.02 7.25
N ILE A 56 4.87 6.56 6.28
CA ILE A 56 3.72 5.86 5.68
C ILE A 56 4.19 4.62 4.91
N SER A 57 5.22 4.73 4.06
CA SER A 57 5.72 3.59 3.29
C SER A 57 6.27 2.47 4.17
N ARG A 58 6.84 2.80 5.34
CA ARG A 58 7.21 1.81 6.36
C ARG A 58 5.98 1.10 6.92
N ASP A 59 4.95 1.85 7.28
CA ASP A 59 3.75 1.31 7.93
C ASP A 59 2.95 0.42 6.94
N GLU A 60 2.84 0.81 5.67
CA GLU A 60 2.24 -0.03 4.61
C GLU A 60 3.05 -1.32 4.35
N GLY A 61 4.38 -1.25 4.47
CA GLY A 61 5.24 -2.44 4.42
C GLY A 61 4.90 -3.43 5.53
N LEU A 62 4.69 -2.95 6.76
CA LEU A 62 4.26 -3.79 7.89
C LEU A 62 2.87 -4.38 7.69
N HIS A 63 1.93 -3.64 7.09
CA HIS A 63 0.61 -4.17 6.75
C HIS A 63 0.69 -5.30 5.72
N CYS A 64 1.53 -5.14 4.69
CA CYS A 64 1.77 -6.17 3.68
C CYS A 64 2.39 -7.42 4.30
N ASP A 65 3.43 -7.27 5.11
CA ASP A 65 4.10 -8.39 5.78
C ASP A 65 3.15 -9.13 6.72
N PHE A 66 2.34 -8.39 7.49
CA PHE A 66 1.31 -8.98 8.34
C PHE A 66 0.28 -9.78 7.53
N ALA A 67 -0.19 -9.24 6.41
CA ALA A 67 -1.10 -9.95 5.52
C ALA A 67 -0.48 -11.23 4.94
N CYS A 68 0.82 -11.20 4.63
CA CYS A 68 1.57 -12.36 4.15
C CYS A 68 1.78 -13.43 5.24
N LEU A 69 1.94 -13.02 6.50
CA LEU A 69 2.08 -13.94 7.64
C LEU A 69 0.75 -14.61 8.03
N LEU A 70 -0.38 -13.99 7.70
CA LEU A 70 -1.72 -14.52 7.96
C LEU A 70 -2.25 -15.43 6.84
N LEU A 71 -1.56 -15.48 5.70
CA LEU A 71 -1.87 -16.37 4.57
C LEU A 71 -1.47 -17.83 4.87
#